data_AF-A0A7V3DFF6-F1
#
_entry.id   AF-A0A7V3DFF6-F1
#
_cell.length_a   1.000
_cell.length_b   1.000
_cell.length_c   1.000
_cell.angle_alpha   90.00
_cell.angle_beta   90.00
_cell.angle_gamma   90.00
#
_symmetry.space_group_name_H-M   'P 1'
#
loop_
_entity.id
_entity.type
_entity.pdbx_description
1 polymer ?
#
loop_
_entity_poly.entity_id
_entity_poly.type
_entity_poly.pdbx_seq_one_letter_code
_entity_poly.pdbx_strand_id
1 'polypeptide(L)'
;MKTISFAFLGLIAALIALPPIGGIATADGLPPEMVSVPAGTFTMGRRDDGDDKVYGSAIELPRRMVTLSAYQIGKYEEAKWSPWRRWTG
;
A
#
# COMPACT_ATOMS: atom_id res chain seq x y z
N MET A 1 39.39 -42.38 -41.07
CA MET A 1 37.95 -42.32 -41.43
C MET A 1 37.13 -42.39 -40.15
N LYS A 2 36.40 -41.31 -39.83
CA LYS A 2 35.15 -41.24 -39.04
C LYS A 2 34.81 -39.75 -38.81
N THR A 3 33.98 -39.25 -39.73
CA THR A 3 33.00 -38.15 -39.67
C THR A 3 33.32 -36.85 -38.91
N ILE A 4 33.45 -35.79 -39.71
CA ILE A 4 33.32 -34.38 -39.34
C ILE A 4 31.82 -34.02 -39.31
N SER A 5 31.34 -33.41 -38.23
CA SER A 5 30.05 -32.70 -38.19
C SER A 5 30.31 -31.23 -37.93
N PHE A 6 29.98 -30.38 -38.91
CA PHE A 6 29.87 -28.93 -38.75
C PHE A 6 28.41 -28.58 -38.52
N ALA A 7 28.09 -27.88 -37.44
CA ALA A 7 26.88 -27.08 -37.35
C ALA A 7 27.08 -25.89 -36.40
N PHE A 8 27.05 -24.72 -37.02
CA PHE A 8 26.58 -23.43 -36.51
C PHE A 8 27.36 -22.67 -35.42
N LEU A 9 27.91 -21.54 -35.87
CA LEU A 9 28.09 -20.29 -35.13
C LEU A 9 27.10 -20.12 -33.98
N GLY A 10 27.63 -19.78 -32.82
CA GLY A 10 26.83 -19.35 -31.67
C GLY A 10 27.66 -18.52 -30.70
N LEU A 11 28.30 -17.45 -31.18
CA LEU A 11 28.64 -16.31 -30.33
C LEU A 11 27.30 -15.66 -29.94
N ILE A 12 26.82 -15.89 -28.72
CA ILE A 12 25.83 -15.00 -28.10
C ILE A 12 26.37 -14.57 -26.74
N ALA A 13 26.74 -13.30 -26.72
CA ALA A 13 27.02 -12.50 -25.55
C ALA A 13 25.76 -12.30 -24.69
N ALA A 14 25.93 -12.28 -23.37
CA ALA A 14 25.22 -11.44 -22.42
C ALA A 14 25.79 -11.78 -21.03
N LEU A 15 26.89 -11.14 -20.64
CA LEU A 15 26.82 -9.94 -19.82
C LEU A 15 25.85 -10.12 -18.65
N ILE A 16 26.47 -10.48 -17.54
CA ILE A 16 26.01 -10.43 -16.15
C ILE A 16 24.97 -9.31 -16.00
N ALA A 17 23.68 -9.66 -15.96
CA ALA A 17 22.62 -8.73 -15.60
C ALA A 17 22.66 -8.51 -14.09
N LEU A 18 23.60 -7.68 -13.63
CA LEU A 18 23.39 -6.99 -12.37
C LEU A 18 22.14 -6.12 -12.56
N PRO A 19 21.18 -6.13 -11.61
CA PRO A 19 20.12 -5.13 -11.66
C PRO A 19 20.81 -3.75 -11.70
N PRO A 20 20.31 -2.81 -12.52
CA PRO A 20 20.86 -1.47 -12.51
C PRO A 20 20.86 -0.97 -11.07
N ILE A 21 22.03 -0.55 -10.57
CA ILE A 21 22.13 0.24 -9.34
C ILE A 21 21.50 1.59 -9.69
N GLY A 22 20.18 1.59 -9.72
CA GLY A 22 19.33 2.70 -10.07
C GLY A 22 18.84 3.34 -8.79
N GLY A 23 19.46 4.45 -8.43
CA GLY A 23 18.92 5.42 -7.47
C GLY A 23 19.02 5.01 -6.02
N ILE A 24 19.69 5.84 -5.22
CA ILE A 24 19.26 6.00 -3.83
C ILE A 24 17.79 6.44 -3.91
N ALA A 25 16.85 5.61 -3.46
CA ALA A 25 15.48 6.04 -3.29
C ALA A 25 15.49 7.07 -2.16
N THR A 26 15.68 8.35 -2.50
CA THR A 26 15.27 9.44 -1.62
C THR A 26 13.78 9.22 -1.35
N ALA A 27 13.34 9.38 -0.09
CA ALA A 27 12.07 8.92 0.47
C ALA A 27 10.77 9.43 -0.21
N ASP A 28 10.86 10.06 -1.38
CA ASP A 28 9.81 10.82 -2.04
C ASP A 28 9.00 10.01 -3.08
N GLY A 29 9.17 8.68 -3.14
CA GLY A 29 8.56 7.86 -4.21
C GLY A 29 8.17 6.42 -3.87
N LEU A 30 8.24 6.00 -2.61
CA LEU A 30 7.72 4.69 -2.20
C LEU A 30 6.20 4.76 -2.03
N PRO A 31 5.44 3.73 -2.47
CA PRO A 31 4.02 3.66 -2.17
C PRO A 31 3.81 3.69 -0.65
N PRO A 32 2.71 4.29 -0.16
CA PRO A 32 2.44 4.35 1.27
C PRO A 32 2.38 2.94 1.86
N GLU A 33 2.91 2.78 3.08
CA GLU A 33 2.77 1.53 3.81
C GLU A 33 1.30 1.32 4.17
N MET A 34 0.71 0.24 3.66
CA MET A 34 -0.71 -0.08 3.83
C MET A 34 -0.91 -1.21 4.85
N VAL A 35 -1.98 -1.12 5.63
CA VAL A 35 -2.44 -2.16 6.56
C VAL A 35 -3.74 -2.75 6.04
N SER A 36 -3.82 -4.08 5.98
CA SER A 36 -5.04 -4.80 5.61
C SER A 36 -5.98 -4.94 6.80
N VAL A 37 -7.24 -4.54 6.60
CA VAL A 37 -8.33 -4.75 7.55
C VAL A 37 -9.25 -5.84 6.99
N PRO A 38 -9.47 -6.95 7.70
CA PRO A 38 -10.32 -8.04 7.21
C PRO A 38 -11.78 -7.62 7.13
N ALA A 39 -12.55 -8.30 6.28
CA ALA A 39 -13.99 -8.14 6.24
C ALA A 39 -14.60 -8.53 7.59
N GLY A 40 -15.65 -7.84 8.00
CA GLY A 40 -16.31 -8.14 9.26
C GLY A 40 -17.37 -7.14 9.66
N THR A 41 -18.01 -7.44 10.78
CA THR A 41 -18.99 -6.58 11.44
C THR A 41 -18.41 -6.06 12.74
N PHE A 42 -18.48 -4.75 12.96
CA PHE A 42 -18.06 -4.12 14.20
C PHE A 42 -19.11 -3.12 14.67
N THR A 43 -19.07 -2.77 15.97
CA THR A 43 -19.93 -1.73 16.52
C THR A 43 -19.28 -0.36 16.31
N MET A 44 -19.94 0.49 15.53
CA MET A 44 -19.53 1.89 15.32
C MET A 44 -20.40 2.83 16.17
N GLY A 45 -19.81 3.93 16.62
CA GLY A 45 -20.44 4.95 17.48
C GLY A 45 -19.88 4.91 18.90
N ARG A 46 -20.22 5.92 19.70
CA ARG A 46 -19.71 6.06 21.08
C ARG A 46 -20.66 5.49 22.12
N ARG A 47 -20.18 5.28 23.34
CA ARG A 47 -21.08 4.97 24.46
C ARG A 47 -21.81 6.21 24.95
N ASP A 48 -22.98 6.01 25.54
CA ASP A 48 -23.81 7.04 26.16
C ASP A 48 -23.61 7.11 27.69
N ASP A 49 -22.61 6.39 28.19
CA ASP A 49 -22.10 6.38 29.56
C ASP A 49 -20.60 6.78 29.60
N GLY A 50 -20.05 6.88 30.81
CA GLY A 50 -18.62 7.17 31.00
C GLY A 50 -18.16 8.55 30.53
N ASP A 51 -16.88 8.64 30.18
CA ASP A 51 -16.23 9.83 29.61
C ASP A 51 -16.75 10.14 28.20
N ASP A 52 -17.06 9.11 27.41
CA ASP A 52 -17.70 9.23 26.09
C ASP A 52 -18.97 10.08 26.14
N LYS A 53 -19.79 9.94 27.20
CA LYS A 53 -20.99 10.78 27.40
C LYS A 53 -20.64 12.25 27.61
N VAL A 54 -19.58 12.53 28.35
CA VAL A 54 -19.17 13.88 28.77
C VAL A 54 -18.49 14.64 27.64
N TYR A 55 -17.65 13.97 26.85
CA TYR A 55 -16.80 14.61 25.85
C TYR A 55 -17.19 14.33 24.39
N GLY A 56 -18.04 13.33 24.12
CA GLY A 56 -18.49 13.02 22.76
C GLY A 56 -19.68 13.86 22.29
N SER A 57 -19.92 13.86 20.98
CA SER A 57 -21.02 14.61 20.34
C SER A 57 -22.25 13.77 20.02
N ALA A 58 -23.46 14.32 20.19
CA ALA A 58 -24.73 13.60 20.03
C ALA A 58 -24.87 12.94 18.64
N ILE A 59 -24.19 13.47 17.62
CA ILE A 59 -24.17 12.93 16.25
C ILE A 59 -23.46 11.57 16.13
N GLU A 60 -22.69 11.15 17.13
CA GLU A 60 -21.98 9.87 17.16
C GLU A 60 -22.84 8.72 17.71
N LEU A 61 -24.09 9.01 18.10
CA LEU A 61 -25.09 8.05 18.56
C LEU A 61 -26.09 7.71 17.44
N PRO A 62 -26.76 6.54 17.51
CA PRO A 62 -26.52 5.45 18.45
C PRO A 62 -25.36 4.54 17.99
N ARG A 63 -24.89 3.69 18.89
CA ARG A 63 -24.04 2.55 18.48
C ARG A 63 -24.81 1.64 17.54
N ARG A 64 -24.18 1.25 16.43
CA ARG A 64 -24.77 0.38 15.41
C ARG A 64 -23.77 -0.60 14.85
N MET A 65 -24.26 -1.76 14.44
CA MET A 65 -23.45 -2.76 13.74
C MET A 65 -23.23 -2.31 12.29
N VAL A 66 -21.97 -2.23 11.88
CA VAL A 66 -21.56 -1.88 10.52
C VAL A 66 -20.78 -3.06 9.96
N THR A 67 -21.15 -3.51 8.76
CA THR A 67 -20.45 -4.58 8.05
C THR A 67 -19.70 -3.99 6.88
N LEU A 68 -18.39 -4.22 6.82
CA LEU A 68 -17.54 -3.79 5.73
C LEU A 68 -16.87 -5.00 5.08
N SER A 69 -16.70 -4.94 3.76
CA SER A 69 -15.81 -5.84 3.03
C SER A 69 -14.35 -5.56 3.42
N ALA A 70 -13.44 -6.49 3.11
CA ALA A 70 -12.02 -6.30 3.37
C ALA A 70 -11.49 -5.07 2.61
N TYR A 71 -10.64 -4.28 3.28
CA TYR A 71 -10.06 -3.06 2.72
C TYR A 71 -8.63 -2.84 3.23
N GLN A 72 -7.95 -1.84 2.68
CA GLN A 72 -6.63 -1.41 3.15
C GLN A 72 -6.68 0.06 3.56
N ILE A 73 -5.93 0.40 4.60
CA ILE A 73 -5.80 1.77 5.10
C ILE A 73 -4.32 2.11 5.27
N GLY A 74 -3.93 3.36 5.00
CA GLY A 74 -2.56 3.83 5.22
C GLY A 74 -2.18 3.67 6.69
N LYS A 75 -0.99 3.16 6.97
CA LYS A 75 -0.50 2.97 8.34
C LYS A 75 -0.28 4.29 9.07
N TYR A 76 0.08 5.33 8.32
CA TYR A 76 0.33 6.67 8.83
C TYR A 76 -0.62 7.66 8.15
N GLU A 77 -0.90 8.77 8.84
CA GLU A 77 -1.57 9.90 8.22
C GLU A 77 -0.76 10.37 7.00
N GLU A 78 -1.46 10.83 5.97
CA GLU A 78 -0.82 11.51 4.85
C GLU A 78 0.03 12.66 5.37
N ALA A 79 1.33 12.58 5.13
CA ALA A 79 2.20 13.69 5.47
C ALA A 79 1.72 14.93 4.71
N LYS A 80 1.59 16.06 5.42
CA LYS A 80 1.17 17.38 4.92
C LYS A 80 1.83 17.84 3.61
N TRP A 81 2.94 17.20 3.23
CA TRP A 81 3.70 17.50 2.02
C TRP A 81 3.35 16.65 0.79
N SER A 82 2.38 15.74 0.85
CA SER A 82 1.75 15.22 -0.39
C SER A 82 1.25 16.44 -1.19
N PRO A 83 1.82 16.76 -2.37
CA PRO A 83 1.47 18.01 -3.05
C PRO A 83 0.06 17.87 -3.62
N TRP A 84 -0.92 18.30 -2.82
CA TRP A 84 -2.32 18.54 -3.19
C TRP A 84 -2.46 19.25 -4.54
N ARG A 85 -1.43 20.01 -4.95
CA ARG A 85 -1.27 20.66 -6.26
C ARG A 85 -1.23 19.73 -7.48
N ARG A 86 -1.24 18.40 -7.33
CA ARG A 86 -1.39 17.48 -8.47
C ARG A 86 -2.85 17.28 -8.89
N TRP A 87 -3.81 17.56 -8.01
CA TRP A 87 -5.23 17.20 -8.20
C TRP A 87 -6.19 18.38 -8.30
N THR A 88 -5.75 19.59 -7.96
CA THR A 88 -6.51 20.83 -8.22
C THR A 88 -5.90 21.53 -9.43
N GLY A 89 -6.33 21.10 -10.62
CA GLY A 89 -6.14 21.88 -11.86
C GLY A 89 -7.08 23.07 -11.91
#